data_AF-A0A383BRS0-F1
#
_entry.id   AF-A0A383BRS0-F1
#
_cell.length_a   1.000
_cell.length_b   1.000
_cell.length_c   1.000
_cell.angle_alpha   90.00
_cell.angle_beta   90.00
_cell.angle_gamma   90.00
#
_symmetry.space_group_name_H-M   'P 1'
#
loop_
_entity.id
_entity.type
_entity.pdbx_description
1 polymer ?
#
loop_
_entity_poly.entity_id
_entity_poly.type
_entity_poly.pdbx_seq_one_letter_code
_entity_poly.pdbx_strand_id
1 'polypeptide(L)'
;MKYLALIPRLFLIGFFANSLLSSSLWSKETFSKTDLEDGKRTFSVHCAQCHGIGGAGGGHSRNGPSLTDSITIYGEQIQDIYNVISEGVPRAAMP
;
A
#
# COMPACT_ATOMS: atom_id res chain seq x y z
N MET A 1 -22.22 -34.97 37.23
CA MET A 1 -22.77 -35.19 35.87
C MET A 1 -23.97 -34.27 35.57
N LYS A 2 -23.87 -32.94 35.79
CA LYS A 2 -24.98 -32.00 35.55
C LYS A 2 -24.59 -30.71 34.78
N TYR A 3 -23.34 -30.59 34.34
CA TYR A 3 -22.85 -29.38 33.65
C TYR A 3 -22.62 -29.57 32.14
N LEU A 4 -22.87 -30.76 31.60
CA LEU A 4 -22.59 -31.08 30.20
C LEU A 4 -23.72 -30.68 29.21
N ALA A 5 -24.81 -30.07 29.70
CA ALA A 5 -26.00 -29.77 28.90
C ALA A 5 -26.32 -28.27 28.75
N LEU A 6 -25.37 -27.36 29.02
CA LEU A 6 -25.56 -25.90 28.90
C LEU A 6 -24.65 -25.22 27.84
N ILE A 7 -23.86 -26.01 27.10
CA ILE A 7 -22.91 -25.49 26.11
C ILE A 7 -23.53 -25.14 24.73
N PRO A 8 -24.73 -25.59 24.28
CA PRO A 8 -25.13 -25.35 22.89
C PRO A 8 -25.73 -23.95 22.66
N ARG A 9 -25.86 -23.09 23.69
CA ARG A 9 -26.43 -21.74 23.53
C ARG A 9 -25.43 -20.59 23.44
N LEU A 10 -24.16 -20.79 23.81
CA LEU A 10 -23.14 -19.73 23.68
C LEU A 10 -22.54 -19.61 22.26
N PHE A 11 -22.69 -20.62 21.41
CA PHE A 11 -22.12 -20.59 20.06
C PHE A 11 -22.93 -19.77 19.04
N LEU A 12 -24.20 -19.47 19.31
CA LEU A 12 -25.02 -18.63 18.41
C LEU A 12 -24.85 -17.12 18.64
N ILE A 13 -24.28 -16.71 19.77
CA ILE A 13 -24.11 -15.28 20.13
C ILE A 13 -22.65 -14.83 19.90
N GLY A 14 -21.70 -15.76 19.80
CA GLY A 14 -20.28 -15.46 19.59
C GLY A 14 -19.87 -15.13 18.16
N PHE A 15 -20.67 -15.48 17.14
CA PHE A 15 -20.32 -15.20 15.74
C PHE A 15 -20.68 -13.77 15.30
N PHE A 16 -21.64 -13.12 15.98
CA PHE A 16 -22.10 -11.78 15.62
C PHE A 16 -21.31 -10.65 16.30
N ALA A 17 -20.69 -10.91 17.45
CA ALA A 17 -19.96 -9.89 18.22
C ALA A 17 -18.53 -9.61 17.70
N ASN A 18 -17.92 -10.53 16.93
CA ASN A 18 -16.57 -10.32 16.40
C ASN A 18 -16.52 -9.46 15.12
N SER A 19 -17.66 -9.07 14.56
CA SER A 19 -17.69 -8.28 13.31
C SER A 19 -17.62 -6.76 13.54
N LEU A 20 -17.86 -6.26 14.76
CA LEU A 20 -17.91 -4.81 15.04
C LEU A 20 -16.63 -4.24 15.65
N LEU A 21 -15.66 -5.08 16.04
CA LEU A 21 -14.37 -4.64 16.60
C LEU A 21 -13.21 -4.67 15.59
N SER A 22 -13.43 -5.23 14.39
CA SER A 22 -12.40 -5.28 13.33
C SER A 22 -12.31 -4.00 12.49
N SER A 23 -13.28 -3.10 12.56
CA SER A 23 -13.29 -1.88 11.73
C SER A 23 -12.30 -0.80 12.19
N SER A 24 -11.76 -0.90 13.41
CA SER A 24 -10.81 0.08 13.98
C SER A 24 -9.40 -0.48 14.22
N LEU A 25 -9.16 -1.77 13.90
CA LEU A 25 -7.82 -2.37 13.78
C LEU A 25 -7.29 -2.34 12.35
N TRP A 26 -7.97 -1.66 11.43
CA TRP A 26 -7.33 -1.06 10.27
C TRP A 26 -6.57 0.18 10.77
N SER A 27 -5.53 -0.06 11.58
CA SER A 27 -4.63 0.99 12.00
C SER A 27 -3.91 1.48 10.75
N LYS A 28 -4.14 2.74 10.38
CA LYS A 28 -3.23 3.59 9.61
C LYS A 28 -1.83 2.96 9.49
N GLU A 29 -1.60 2.24 8.39
CA GLU A 29 -0.36 1.54 8.07
C GLU A 29 0.80 2.53 8.27
N THR A 30 1.54 2.35 9.36
CA THR A 30 2.68 3.20 9.67
C THR A 30 3.89 2.39 9.28
N PHE A 31 4.40 2.65 8.06
CA PHE A 31 5.57 1.98 7.51
C PHE A 31 6.69 1.94 8.55
N SER A 32 7.25 0.76 8.79
CA SER A 32 8.38 0.59 9.70
C SER A 32 9.64 1.19 9.08
N LYS A 33 10.65 1.45 9.91
CA LYS A 33 11.96 1.93 9.40
C LYS A 33 12.56 0.97 8.38
N THR A 34 12.36 -0.34 8.57
CA THR A 34 12.83 -1.36 7.64
C THR A 34 12.14 -1.22 6.28
N ASP A 35 10.82 -1.03 6.27
CA ASP A 35 10.05 -0.86 5.02
C ASP A 35 10.54 0.36 4.23
N LEU A 36 10.89 1.45 4.92
CA LEU A 36 11.45 2.65 4.28
C LEU A 36 12.83 2.39 3.67
N GLU A 37 13.70 1.64 4.35
CA GLU A 37 15.04 1.31 3.82
C GLU A 37 14.97 0.34 2.64
N ASP A 38 14.07 -0.65 2.69
CA ASP A 38 13.85 -1.57 1.58
C ASP A 38 13.18 -0.88 0.38
N GLY A 39 12.25 0.04 0.62
CA GLY A 39 11.67 0.91 -0.39
C GLY A 39 12.73 1.78 -1.08
N LYS A 40 13.64 2.39 -0.30
CA LYS A 40 14.77 3.16 -0.86
C LYS A 40 15.71 2.31 -1.72
N ARG A 41 16.02 1.08 -1.28
CA ARG A 41 16.85 0.15 -2.07
C ARG A 41 16.16 -0.19 -3.39
N THR A 42 14.89 -0.54 -3.34
CA THR A 42 14.06 -0.87 -4.51
C THR A 42 14.03 0.31 -5.49
N PHE A 43 13.74 1.52 -4.99
CA PHE A 43 13.73 2.73 -5.79
C PHE A 43 15.06 2.97 -6.50
N SER A 44 16.18 2.79 -5.79
CA SER A 44 17.52 3.01 -6.33
C SER A 44 17.86 2.05 -7.47
N VAL A 45 17.39 0.80 -7.39
CA VAL A 45 17.68 -0.24 -8.40
C VAL A 45 16.76 -0.13 -9.62
N HIS A 46 15.48 0.18 -9.41
CA HIS A 46 14.47 0.04 -10.46
C HIS A 46 13.89 1.36 -10.98
N CYS A 47 13.84 2.40 -10.15
CA CYS A 47 13.09 3.62 -10.45
C CYS A 47 14.00 4.81 -10.78
N ALA A 48 15.14 4.92 -10.10
CA ALA A 48 16.03 6.09 -10.15
C ALA A 48 16.65 6.34 -11.53
N GLN A 49 16.76 5.30 -12.38
CA GLN A 49 17.23 5.45 -13.76
C GLN A 49 16.30 6.34 -14.60
N CYS A 50 15.01 6.32 -14.26
CA CYS A 50 13.97 7.08 -14.92
C CYS A 50 13.66 8.36 -14.10
N HIS A 51 13.22 8.19 -12.86
CA HIS A 51 12.75 9.28 -12.01
C HIS A 51 13.88 10.10 -11.35
N GLY A 52 15.14 9.80 -11.66
CA GLY A 52 16.31 10.47 -11.10
C GLY A 52 16.66 9.98 -9.70
N ILE A 53 17.91 10.23 -9.30
CA ILE A 53 18.36 9.96 -7.93
C ILE A 53 17.55 10.84 -6.97
N GLY A 54 16.88 10.22 -6.00
CA GLY A 54 15.99 10.91 -5.07
C GLY A 54 14.62 11.30 -5.65
N GLY A 55 14.30 10.90 -6.88
CA GLY A 55 12.96 11.10 -7.46
C GLY A 55 12.69 12.49 -8.03
N ALA A 56 13.69 13.36 -8.18
CA ALA A 56 13.49 14.75 -8.60
C ALA A 56 13.11 14.93 -10.09
N GLY A 57 13.05 13.85 -10.87
CA GLY A 57 12.76 13.90 -12.31
C GLY A 57 13.92 14.46 -13.15
N GLY A 58 13.73 14.56 -14.48
CA GLY A 58 14.88 14.85 -15.35
C GLY A 58 14.68 15.18 -16.84
N GLY A 59 13.49 15.56 -17.31
CA GLY A 59 13.38 16.46 -18.48
C GLY A 59 12.69 15.97 -19.77
N HIS A 60 12.51 16.92 -20.71
CA HIS A 60 11.64 17.03 -21.90
C HIS A 60 11.69 15.91 -22.96
N SER A 61 12.41 14.81 -22.72
CA SER A 61 12.55 13.71 -23.70
C SER A 61 12.81 12.35 -23.06
N ARG A 62 11.91 11.93 -22.15
CA ARG A 62 11.69 10.53 -21.72
C ARG A 62 12.64 9.97 -20.65
N ASN A 63 12.64 10.55 -19.45
CA ASN A 63 13.12 9.83 -18.27
C ASN A 63 12.10 9.71 -17.13
N GLY A 64 11.06 10.52 -17.04
CA GLY A 64 9.96 10.29 -16.08
C GLY A 64 9.72 11.51 -15.20
N PRO A 65 8.49 11.67 -14.67
CA PRO A 65 8.12 12.82 -13.86
C PRO A 65 8.89 12.85 -12.53
N SER A 66 8.94 14.03 -11.92
CA SER A 66 9.33 14.13 -10.52
C SER A 66 8.30 13.42 -9.65
N LEU A 67 8.77 12.73 -8.62
CA LEU A 67 7.96 12.08 -7.58
C LEU A 67 8.08 12.83 -6.25
N THR A 68 8.78 13.96 -6.23
CA THR A 68 8.97 14.79 -5.02
C THR A 68 8.07 16.00 -4.99
N ASP A 69 7.30 16.26 -6.05
CA ASP A 69 6.28 17.29 -6.07
C ASP A 69 4.91 16.75 -5.64
N SER A 70 3.93 17.63 -5.53
CA SER A 70 2.57 17.28 -5.14
C SER A 70 1.64 17.08 -6.34
N ILE A 71 2.18 16.79 -7.53
CA ILE A 71 1.39 16.64 -8.77
C ILE A 71 1.29 15.16 -9.10
N THR A 72 0.08 14.62 -9.03
CA THR A 72 -0.23 13.26 -9.47
C THR A 72 -1.29 13.30 -10.58
N ILE A 73 -1.16 12.43 -11.58
CA ILE A 73 -2.13 12.34 -12.70
C ILE A 73 -2.89 11.01 -12.73
N TYR A 74 -2.49 10.07 -11.87
CA TYR A 74 -3.07 8.73 -11.76
C TYR A 74 -3.75 8.47 -10.41
N GLY A 75 -3.82 9.47 -9.54
CA GLY A 75 -4.41 9.40 -8.21
C GLY A 75 -3.41 9.65 -7.07
N GLU A 76 -3.94 9.99 -5.90
CA GLU A 76 -3.15 10.37 -4.71
C GLU A 76 -3.18 9.30 -3.61
N GLN A 77 -4.02 8.27 -3.75
CA GLN A 77 -4.15 7.24 -2.74
C GLN A 77 -3.00 6.23 -2.88
N ILE A 78 -2.60 5.59 -1.77
CA ILE A 78 -1.58 4.52 -1.80
C ILE A 78 -1.92 3.43 -2.80
N GLN A 79 -3.22 3.09 -2.94
CA GLN A 79 -3.65 2.09 -3.91
C GLN A 79 -3.42 2.54 -5.36
N ASP A 80 -3.57 3.83 -5.65
CA ASP A 80 -3.32 4.37 -6.99
C ASP A 80 -1.83 4.26 -7.33
N ILE A 81 -0.96 4.62 -6.38
CA ILE A 81 0.49 4.48 -6.50
C ILE A 81 0.88 3.01 -6.71
N TYR A 82 0.29 2.09 -5.93
CA TYR A 82 0.54 0.67 -6.07
C TYR A 82 0.17 0.19 -7.48
N ASN A 83 -1.02 0.54 -7.97
CA ASN A 83 -1.49 0.13 -9.30
C ASN A 83 -0.55 0.62 -10.39
N VAL A 84 -0.12 1.88 -10.34
CA VAL A 84 0.84 2.46 -11.30
C VAL A 84 2.18 1.72 -11.27
N ILE A 85 2.69 1.36 -10.09
CA ILE A 85 3.95 0.60 -9.96
C ILE A 85 3.79 -0.83 -10.46
N SER A 86 2.64 -1.46 -10.23
CA SER A 86 2.43 -2.88 -10.56
C SER A 86 2.00 -3.13 -12.00
N GLU A 87 1.32 -2.17 -12.63
CA GLU A 87 0.74 -2.30 -13.97
C GLU A 87 1.50 -1.46 -15.02
N GLY A 88 2.39 -0.59 -14.58
CA GLY A 88 3.04 0.39 -15.43
C GLY A 88 2.06 1.47 -15.93
N VAL A 89 2.53 2.28 -16.89
CA VAL A 89 1.71 3.34 -17.49
C VAL A 89 1.55 3.08 -19.00
N PRO A 90 0.34 2.73 -19.48
CA PRO A 90 0.11 2.45 -20.89
C PRO A 90 0.48 3.64 -21.78
N ARG A 91 1.26 3.37 -22.84
CA ARG A 91 1.80 4.37 -23.80
C ARG A 91 2.88 5.30 -23.22
N ALA A 92 3.29 5.10 -21.97
CA ALA A 92 4.54 5.62 -21.43
C ALA A 92 5.62 4.52 -21.42
N ALA A 93 6.87 4.90 -21.15
CA ALA A 93 7.99 3.96 -21.04
C ALA A 93 8.14 3.35 -19.64
N MET A 94 7.17 3.59 -18.74
CA MET A 94 7.15 3.00 -17.40
C MET A 94 6.66 1.55 -17.52
N PRO A 95 7.52 0.57 -17.18
CA PRO A 95 7.23 -0.85 -17.34
C PRO A 95 6.13 -1.34 -16.39
#